data_AF-A0A2P4T6Z3-F1
#
_entry.id   AF-A0A2P4T6Z3-F1
#
_cell.length_a   1.000
_cell.length_b   1.000
_cell.length_c   1.000
_cell.angle_alpha   90.00
_cell.angle_beta   90.00
_cell.angle_gamma   90.00
#
_symmetry.space_group_name_H-M   'P 1'
#
loop_
_entity.id
_entity.type
_entity.pdbx_description
1 polymer ?
#
loop_
_entity_poly.entity_id
_entity_poly.type
_entity_poly.pdbx_seq_one_letter_code
_entity_poly.pdbx_strand_id
1 'polypeptide(L)'
;VTHSIPACIGSMMINSKQLDKESPVSIFAVNKCYAAVQDGTFFDGSGFAALVREGYKVRSDVNIALEFRTTAMHGVLLGISSAKVDAIGLEIVNGKVLFHVNNGAGRITATYEPGVANSLCDGKWHKLQANTSKYRISLIIDGNLVQTDNPYIQSTSADTNNPIYVGGYPGDVKQNCLTSKTSFHGCLRNLVLTRGQQAELFDFSRAFDLRGVFPHSCPGAQQ
;
A
#
# COMPACT_ATOMS: atom_id res chain seq x y z
N VAL A 1 -3.82 0.64 -29.52
CA VAL A 1 -3.47 1.14 -28.17
C VAL A 1 -3.68 0.00 -27.20
N THR A 2 -2.61 -0.58 -26.64
CA THR A 2 -2.71 -1.77 -25.76
C THR A 2 -2.80 -1.40 -24.28
N HIS A 3 -2.53 -0.15 -23.91
CA HIS A 3 -2.64 0.40 -22.55
C HIS A 3 -2.81 1.93 -22.60
N SER A 4 -3.31 2.51 -21.50
CA SER A 4 -3.41 3.97 -21.32
C SER A 4 -2.03 4.57 -21.00
N ILE A 5 -1.81 5.84 -21.37
CA ILE A 5 -0.57 6.56 -21.06
C ILE A 5 -0.72 7.24 -19.68
N PRO A 6 0.19 7.02 -18.73
CA PRO A 6 0.19 7.72 -17.43
C PRO A 6 0.75 9.13 -17.60
N ALA A 7 -0.06 10.05 -18.11
CA ALA A 7 0.35 11.43 -18.35
C ALA A 7 -0.82 12.42 -18.23
N CYS A 8 -0.49 13.68 -17.96
CA CYS A 8 -1.42 14.78 -18.12
C CYS A 8 -1.41 15.27 -19.57
N ILE A 9 -2.58 15.29 -20.23
CA ILE A 9 -2.70 15.77 -21.61
C ILE A 9 -3.39 17.13 -21.63
N GLY A 10 -2.58 18.18 -21.83
CA GLY A 10 -3.03 19.55 -22.09
C GLY A 10 -3.70 19.71 -23.47
N SER A 11 -3.77 20.90 -24.05
CA SER A 11 -4.46 21.14 -25.32
C SER A 11 -4.07 20.16 -26.44
N MET A 12 -5.06 19.69 -27.21
CA MET A 12 -4.86 18.79 -28.35
C MET A 12 -5.40 19.44 -29.62
N MET A 13 -4.65 19.34 -30.71
CA MET A 13 -5.03 19.85 -32.02
C MET A 13 -4.94 18.75 -33.07
N ILE A 14 -5.94 18.68 -33.95
CA ILE A 14 -5.93 17.83 -35.15
C ILE A 14 -6.21 18.76 -36.34
N ASN A 15 -5.33 18.76 -37.34
CA ASN A 15 -5.43 19.63 -38.52
C ASN A 15 -5.67 21.10 -38.17
N SER A 16 -4.90 21.62 -37.21
CA SER A 16 -5.00 22.99 -36.68
C SER A 16 -6.33 23.35 -36.00
N LYS A 17 -7.23 22.37 -35.80
CA LYS A 17 -8.45 22.54 -35.01
C LYS A 17 -8.24 22.01 -33.60
N GLN A 18 -8.48 22.86 -32.61
CA GLN A 18 -8.47 22.46 -31.22
C GLN A 18 -9.64 21.53 -30.92
N LEU A 19 -9.36 20.41 -30.26
CA LEU A 19 -10.39 19.49 -29.81
C LEU A 19 -11.01 20.00 -28.50
N ASP A 20 -12.34 19.93 -28.42
CA ASP A 20 -13.07 20.16 -27.18
C ASP A 20 -12.89 18.95 -26.25
N LYS A 21 -12.27 19.20 -25.09
CA LYS A 21 -12.04 18.18 -24.05
C LYS A 21 -13.12 18.20 -22.97
N GLU A 22 -13.96 19.23 -22.95
CA GLU A 22 -15.03 19.40 -21.97
C GLU A 22 -16.29 18.61 -22.39
N SER A 23 -16.44 18.34 -23.70
CA SER A 23 -17.56 17.59 -24.27
C SER A 23 -17.15 16.33 -25.06
N PRO A 24 -16.43 15.36 -24.47
CA PRO A 24 -16.07 14.12 -25.18
C PRO A 24 -17.27 13.21 -25.38
N VAL A 25 -17.23 12.43 -26.48
CA VAL A 25 -18.28 11.44 -26.80
C VAL A 25 -18.37 10.32 -25.74
N SER A 26 -17.23 9.94 -25.14
CA SER A 26 -17.16 8.95 -24.06
C SER A 26 -15.89 9.15 -23.22
N ILE A 27 -15.97 8.90 -21.92
CA ILE A 27 -14.83 8.93 -20.99
C ILE A 27 -14.75 7.60 -20.25
N PHE A 28 -13.54 7.06 -20.10
CA PHE A 28 -13.28 5.92 -19.25
C PHE A 28 -12.00 6.17 -18.44
N ALA A 29 -12.11 6.14 -17.10
CA ALA A 29 -10.99 6.25 -16.17
C ALA A 29 -10.03 7.44 -16.39
N VAL A 30 -10.58 8.61 -16.74
CA VAL A 30 -9.83 9.88 -16.86
C VAL A 30 -10.08 10.74 -15.64
N ASN A 31 -9.04 11.37 -15.11
CA ASN A 31 -9.12 12.32 -14.00
C ASN A 31 -8.41 13.64 -14.32
N LYS A 32 -8.68 14.66 -13.49
CA LYS A 32 -7.98 15.94 -13.55
C LYS A 32 -6.53 15.78 -13.12
N CYS A 33 -5.64 16.57 -13.72
CA CYS A 33 -4.24 16.62 -13.32
C CYS A 33 -4.06 17.54 -12.11
N TYR A 34 -3.08 17.24 -11.25
CA TYR A 34 -2.61 18.20 -10.25
C TYR A 34 -1.67 19.22 -10.90
N ALA A 35 -1.66 20.45 -10.37
CA ALA A 35 -0.79 21.52 -10.86
C ALA A 35 0.71 21.19 -10.63
N ALA A 36 1.01 20.47 -9.55
CA ALA A 36 2.32 19.89 -9.26
C ALA A 36 2.13 18.39 -8.99
N VAL A 37 2.92 17.56 -9.67
CA VAL A 37 2.90 16.10 -9.55
C VAL A 37 4.30 15.63 -9.17
N GLN A 38 4.36 14.59 -8.33
CA GLN A 38 5.58 13.85 -8.03
C GLN A 38 5.34 12.35 -8.25
N ASP A 39 6.42 11.59 -8.40
CA ASP A 39 6.34 10.14 -8.58
C ASP A 39 5.67 9.46 -7.38
N GLY A 40 4.64 8.67 -7.66
CA GLY A 40 3.92 7.87 -6.69
C GLY A 40 2.46 7.64 -7.09
N THR A 41 1.76 6.88 -6.27
CA THR A 41 0.31 6.62 -6.41
C THR A 41 -0.42 7.28 -5.26
N PHE A 42 -1.35 8.18 -5.57
CA PHE A 42 -2.16 8.86 -4.57
C PHE A 42 -3.37 8.02 -4.16
N PHE A 43 -3.64 8.00 -2.86
CA PHE A 43 -4.82 7.44 -2.23
C PHE A 43 -5.56 8.59 -1.54
N ASP A 44 -6.82 8.82 -1.90
CA ASP A 44 -7.59 9.96 -1.37
C ASP A 44 -8.25 9.68 0.00
N GLY A 45 -8.09 8.46 0.54
CA GLY A 45 -8.69 8.02 1.79
C GLY A 45 -10.11 7.46 1.66
N SER A 46 -10.65 7.29 0.45
CA SER A 46 -12.00 6.76 0.23
C SER A 46 -12.04 5.27 -0.15
N GLY A 47 -10.91 4.65 -0.47
CA GLY A 47 -10.89 3.27 -0.95
C GLY A 47 -9.56 2.54 -0.77
N PHE A 48 -9.14 1.82 -1.81
CA PHE A 48 -8.02 0.88 -1.79
C PHE A 48 -7.61 0.44 -3.21
N ALA A 49 -6.46 -0.22 -3.31
CA ALA A 49 -6.04 -1.00 -4.49
C ALA A 49 -5.98 -2.49 -4.13
N ALA A 50 -6.59 -3.35 -4.95
CA ALA A 50 -6.53 -4.80 -4.80
C ALA A 50 -5.67 -5.42 -5.93
N LEU A 51 -4.60 -6.09 -5.54
CA LEU A 51 -3.60 -6.69 -6.42
C LEU A 51 -3.59 -8.22 -6.28
N VAL A 52 -3.08 -8.91 -7.30
CA VAL A 52 -2.91 -10.38 -7.29
C VAL A 52 -4.23 -11.13 -7.07
N ARG A 53 -5.13 -11.07 -8.05
CA ARG A 53 -6.46 -11.72 -7.98
C ARG A 53 -6.38 -13.21 -7.62
N GLU A 54 -5.38 -13.91 -8.15
CA GLU A 54 -5.16 -15.35 -7.93
C GLU A 54 -4.61 -15.68 -6.53
N GLY A 55 -4.23 -14.66 -5.77
CA GLY A 55 -3.76 -14.77 -4.40
C GLY A 55 -2.24 -14.76 -4.25
N TYR A 56 -1.79 -14.12 -3.19
CA TYR A 56 -0.39 -14.09 -2.76
C TYR A 56 -0.17 -15.03 -1.56
N LYS A 57 0.91 -15.81 -1.62
CA LYS A 57 1.30 -16.76 -0.56
C LYS A 57 2.47 -16.19 0.24
N VAL A 58 2.17 -15.73 1.46
CA VAL A 58 3.15 -15.15 2.39
C VAL A 58 4.17 -16.19 2.84
N ARG A 59 3.73 -17.36 3.30
CA ARG A 59 4.59 -18.44 3.81
C ARG A 59 5.40 -17.98 5.04
N SER A 60 6.60 -18.54 5.21
CA SER A 60 7.44 -18.34 6.39
C SER A 60 8.40 -17.17 6.28
N ASP A 61 8.64 -16.67 5.07
CA ASP A 61 9.57 -15.57 4.81
C ASP A 61 9.00 -14.66 3.72
N VAL A 62 8.75 -13.40 4.07
CA VAL A 62 8.49 -12.36 3.08
C VAL A 62 9.11 -11.05 3.56
N ASN A 63 9.75 -10.34 2.65
CA ASN A 63 10.16 -8.96 2.83
C ASN A 63 9.24 -8.05 2.01
N ILE A 64 8.75 -6.99 2.63
CA ILE A 64 7.88 -5.98 2.03
C ILE A 64 8.62 -4.66 2.14
N ALA A 65 8.90 -4.01 1.02
CA ALA A 65 9.49 -2.69 0.98
C ALA A 65 8.51 -1.73 0.28
N LEU A 66 8.34 -0.53 0.83
CA LEU A 66 7.59 0.54 0.21
C LEU A 66 8.05 1.90 0.74
N GLU A 67 7.69 2.96 0.03
CA GLU A 67 7.79 4.32 0.54
C GLU A 67 6.38 4.91 0.68
N PHE A 68 6.15 5.61 1.78
CA PHE A 68 4.88 6.28 2.04
C PHE A 68 5.07 7.75 2.41
N ARG A 69 4.06 8.56 2.10
CA ARG A 69 3.96 9.98 2.46
C ARG A 69 2.53 10.26 2.89
N THR A 70 2.32 10.81 4.07
CA THR A 70 0.98 11.12 4.59
C THR A 70 1.00 12.27 5.59
N THR A 71 -0.16 12.90 5.79
CA THR A 71 -0.44 13.79 6.93
C THR A 71 -1.47 13.18 7.89
N ALA A 72 -1.98 11.98 7.58
CA ALA A 72 -2.96 11.28 8.39
C ALA A 72 -2.28 10.43 9.47
N MET A 73 -2.86 10.45 10.67
CA MET A 73 -2.38 9.69 11.83
C MET A 73 -2.85 8.23 11.86
N HIS A 74 -3.75 7.87 10.95
CA HIS A 74 -4.31 6.54 10.82
C HIS A 74 -4.42 6.18 9.34
N GLY A 75 -4.12 4.93 8.99
CA GLY A 75 -4.31 4.44 7.64
C GLY A 75 -3.77 3.04 7.44
N VAL A 76 -4.56 2.19 6.79
CA VAL A 76 -4.11 0.85 6.36
C VAL A 76 -3.10 1.00 5.22
N LEU A 77 -1.89 0.48 5.38
CA LEU A 77 -0.89 0.48 4.31
C LEU A 77 -1.05 -0.76 3.43
N LEU A 78 -1.04 -1.96 4.02
CA LEU A 78 -1.11 -3.22 3.28
C LEU A 78 -1.73 -4.33 4.13
N GLY A 79 -2.56 -5.19 3.54
CA GLY A 79 -3.12 -6.38 4.18
C GLY A 79 -3.18 -7.58 3.25
N ILE A 80 -2.78 -8.74 3.75
CA ILE A 80 -2.97 -10.05 3.10
C ILE A 80 -3.50 -10.99 4.17
N SER A 81 -4.75 -11.42 4.03
CA SER A 81 -5.42 -12.23 5.05
C SER A 81 -6.13 -13.42 4.42
N SER A 82 -5.92 -14.59 5.02
CA SER A 82 -6.77 -15.75 4.78
C SER A 82 -8.17 -15.50 5.34
N ALA A 83 -9.15 -16.25 4.83
CA ALA A 83 -10.50 -16.25 5.40
C ALA A 83 -10.53 -16.82 6.84
N LYS A 84 -9.50 -17.57 7.24
CA LYS A 84 -9.39 -18.21 8.55
C LYS A 84 -8.69 -17.27 9.54
N VAL A 85 -7.40 -17.50 9.78
CA VAL A 85 -6.61 -16.87 10.85
C VAL A 85 -5.34 -16.23 10.29
N ASP A 86 -4.62 -16.95 9.43
CA ASP A 86 -3.32 -16.55 8.92
C ASP A 86 -3.40 -15.26 8.12
N ALA A 87 -2.56 -14.29 8.48
CA ALA A 87 -2.57 -12.97 7.86
C ALA A 87 -1.30 -12.18 8.19
N ILE A 88 -1.03 -11.18 7.37
CA ILE A 88 -0.11 -10.09 7.67
C ILE A 88 -0.79 -8.74 7.41
N GLY A 89 -0.37 -7.72 8.15
CA GLY A 89 -0.90 -6.37 7.99
C GLY A 89 0.09 -5.30 8.39
N LEU A 90 0.11 -4.21 7.63
CA LEU A 90 0.86 -2.99 7.88
C LEU A 90 -0.12 -1.83 7.97
N GLU A 91 -0.03 -1.05 9.04
CA GLU A 91 -0.90 0.10 9.26
C GLU A 91 -0.22 1.20 10.07
N ILE A 92 -0.71 2.42 9.88
CA ILE A 92 -0.41 3.57 10.72
C ILE A 92 -1.55 3.70 11.74
N VAL A 93 -1.21 3.77 13.02
CA VAL A 93 -2.17 3.98 14.10
C VAL A 93 -1.58 4.96 15.10
N ASN A 94 -2.26 6.10 15.31
CA ASN A 94 -1.78 7.18 16.17
C ASN A 94 -0.34 7.62 15.81
N GLY A 95 -0.03 7.69 14.51
CA GLY A 95 1.29 8.09 14.00
C GLY A 95 2.41 7.07 14.22
N LYS A 96 2.09 5.88 14.74
CA LYS A 96 3.01 4.73 14.85
C LYS A 96 2.82 3.82 13.65
N VAL A 97 3.86 3.15 13.20
CA VAL A 97 3.75 2.08 12.19
C VAL A 97 3.75 0.74 12.89
N LEU A 98 2.73 -0.07 12.61
CA LEU A 98 2.57 -1.40 13.17
C LEU A 98 2.66 -2.43 12.05
N PHE A 99 3.47 -3.47 12.30
CA PHE A 99 3.53 -4.65 11.46
C PHE A 99 3.02 -5.86 12.24
N HIS A 100 1.92 -6.43 11.77
CA HIS A 100 1.23 -7.56 12.38
C HIS A 100 1.42 -8.82 11.54
N VAL A 101 1.67 -9.93 12.22
CA VAL A 101 1.74 -11.27 11.60
C VAL A 101 0.99 -12.26 12.47
N ASN A 102 0.20 -13.13 11.86
CA ASN A 102 -0.44 -14.26 12.53
C ASN A 102 -0.22 -15.52 11.70
N ASN A 103 0.47 -16.50 12.30
CA ASN A 103 0.80 -17.80 11.70
C ASN A 103 -0.15 -18.91 12.19
N GLY A 104 -1.36 -18.54 12.62
CA GLY A 104 -2.40 -19.45 13.11
C GLY A 104 -2.48 -19.62 14.63
N ALA A 105 -1.45 -19.20 15.38
CA ALA A 105 -1.37 -19.37 16.85
C ALA A 105 -1.57 -18.08 17.66
N GLY A 106 -1.69 -16.93 17.00
CA GLY A 106 -1.80 -15.64 17.66
C GLY A 106 -1.10 -14.54 16.87
N ARG A 107 -1.54 -13.30 17.09
CA ARG A 107 -0.99 -12.12 16.42
C ARG A 107 0.27 -11.64 17.13
N ILE A 108 1.35 -11.50 16.37
CA ILE A 108 2.64 -10.92 16.76
C ILE A 108 2.70 -9.52 16.15
N THR A 109 3.25 -8.54 16.88
CA THR A 109 3.30 -7.15 16.42
C THR A 109 4.67 -6.54 16.67
N ALA A 110 5.28 -5.99 15.62
CA ALA A 110 6.40 -5.06 15.74
C ALA A 110 5.86 -3.64 15.57
N THR A 111 6.12 -2.77 16.55
CA THR A 111 5.64 -1.38 16.56
C THR A 111 6.82 -0.43 16.50
N TYR A 112 6.88 0.37 15.44
CA TYR A 112 7.79 1.52 15.37
C TYR A 112 7.05 2.77 15.85
N GLU A 113 7.52 3.33 16.95
CA GLU A 113 7.06 4.60 17.50
C GLU A 113 8.17 5.64 17.29
N PRO A 114 7.91 6.73 16.54
CA PRO A 114 8.91 7.77 16.33
C PRO A 114 9.20 8.51 17.64
N GLY A 115 10.46 8.90 17.88
CA GLY A 115 10.85 9.67 19.06
C GLY A 115 10.27 11.09 19.09
N VAL A 116 9.88 11.62 17.93
CA VAL A 116 9.15 12.89 17.81
C VAL A 116 7.74 12.57 17.35
N ALA A 117 6.75 13.04 18.11
CA ALA A 117 5.35 12.82 17.78
C ALA A 117 5.03 13.28 16.35
N ASN A 118 4.31 12.43 15.61
CA ASN A 118 3.82 12.70 14.26
C ASN A 118 4.91 12.88 13.19
N SER A 119 6.18 12.52 13.47
CA SER A 119 7.26 12.69 12.50
C SER A 119 7.14 11.81 11.25
N LEU A 120 6.22 10.83 11.25
CA LEU A 120 5.87 10.00 10.09
C LEU A 120 4.65 10.52 9.31
N CYS A 121 3.99 11.53 9.85
CA CYS A 121 2.78 12.16 9.31
C CYS A 121 3.08 13.62 8.91
N ASP A 122 4.33 13.91 8.55
CA ASP A 122 4.83 15.25 8.25
C ASP A 122 4.68 15.65 6.78
N GLY A 123 4.05 14.78 5.98
CA GLY A 123 3.92 14.98 4.54
C GLY A 123 5.25 14.85 3.79
N LYS A 124 6.25 14.13 4.32
CA LYS A 124 7.47 13.73 3.58
C LYS A 124 7.47 12.22 3.30
N TRP A 125 8.41 11.80 2.46
CA TRP A 125 8.60 10.39 2.14
C TRP A 125 9.37 9.68 3.25
N HIS A 126 8.81 8.56 3.71
CA HIS A 126 9.43 7.63 4.65
C HIS A 126 9.63 6.28 3.99
N LYS A 127 10.78 5.65 4.24
CA LYS A 127 11.10 4.30 3.77
C LYS A 127 10.67 3.28 4.81
N LEU A 128 9.87 2.30 4.38
CA LEU A 128 9.41 1.19 5.21
C LEU A 128 9.92 -0.11 4.64
N GLN A 129 10.49 -0.95 5.51
CA GLN A 129 10.72 -2.37 5.22
C GLN A 129 10.16 -3.21 6.34
N ALA A 130 9.32 -4.18 6.02
CA ALA A 130 8.78 -5.15 6.95
C ALA A 130 9.20 -6.55 6.51
N ASN A 131 9.73 -7.34 7.43
CA ASN A 131 10.12 -8.71 7.15
C ASN A 131 9.54 -9.64 8.21
N THR A 132 8.98 -10.74 7.74
CA THR A 132 8.67 -11.89 8.59
C THR A 132 9.64 -13.00 8.24
N SER A 133 10.09 -13.70 9.26
CA SER A 133 10.81 -14.97 9.18
C SER A 133 10.11 -15.98 10.09
N LYS A 134 10.58 -17.24 10.12
CA LYS A 134 9.99 -18.28 10.98
C LYS A 134 9.90 -17.89 12.46
N TYR A 135 10.93 -17.25 12.98
CA TYR A 135 11.12 -17.05 14.42
C TYR A 135 11.07 -15.59 14.86
N ARG A 136 10.94 -14.65 13.91
CA ARG A 136 11.00 -13.21 14.20
C ARG A 136 10.31 -12.42 13.11
N ILE A 137 9.73 -11.30 13.51
CA ILE A 137 9.30 -10.24 12.60
C ILE A 137 10.12 -8.98 12.87
N SER A 138 10.35 -8.19 11.83
CA SER A 138 11.09 -6.94 11.91
C SER A 138 10.44 -5.85 11.09
N LEU A 139 10.55 -4.63 11.57
CA LEU A 139 10.08 -3.41 10.94
C LEU A 139 11.23 -2.40 10.93
N ILE A 140 11.54 -1.83 9.77
CA ILE A 140 12.57 -0.82 9.58
C ILE A 140 11.88 0.42 9.01
N ILE A 141 11.97 1.53 9.73
CA ILE A 141 11.46 2.84 9.29
C ILE A 141 12.61 3.83 9.25
N ASP A 142 12.90 4.36 8.06
CA ASP A 142 14.01 5.29 7.80
C ASP A 142 15.35 4.80 8.38
N GLY A 143 15.61 3.49 8.27
CA GLY A 143 16.82 2.84 8.76
C GLY A 143 16.78 2.41 10.24
N ASN A 144 15.73 2.77 10.99
CA ASN A 144 15.58 2.39 12.39
C ASN A 144 14.88 1.03 12.51
N LEU A 145 15.56 0.03 13.06
CA LEU A 145 15.09 -1.35 13.19
C LEU A 145 14.36 -1.59 14.51
N VAL A 146 13.17 -2.20 14.43
CA VAL A 146 12.44 -2.82 15.54
C VAL A 146 12.24 -4.30 15.23
N GLN A 147 12.44 -5.16 16.22
CA GLN A 147 12.27 -6.61 16.07
C GLN A 147 11.39 -7.17 17.18
N THR A 148 10.67 -8.25 16.86
CA THR A 148 9.85 -8.99 17.82
C THR A 148 9.94 -10.48 17.50
N ASP A 149 10.31 -11.29 18.48
CA ASP A 149 10.40 -12.74 18.32
C ASP A 149 9.00 -13.37 18.22
N ASN A 150 8.90 -14.44 17.44
CA ASN A 150 7.71 -15.28 17.37
C ASN A 150 7.69 -16.23 18.59
N PRO A 151 6.75 -16.08 19.55
CA PRO A 151 6.68 -16.97 20.70
C PRO A 151 6.11 -18.36 20.35
N TYR A 152 5.50 -18.52 19.17
CA TYR A 152 4.83 -19.74 18.73
C TYR A 152 5.71 -20.56 17.80
N ILE A 153 6.69 -21.29 18.36
CA ILE A 153 7.70 -22.03 17.60
C ILE A 153 7.16 -23.11 16.64
N GLN A 154 5.94 -23.61 16.88
CA GLN A 154 5.27 -24.60 16.02
C GLN A 154 4.47 -23.96 14.87
N SER A 155 4.28 -22.63 14.90
CA SER A 155 3.48 -21.85 13.95
C SER A 155 4.34 -20.77 13.32
N THR A 156 4.96 -21.14 12.19
CA THR A 156 6.04 -20.35 11.56
C THR A 156 5.75 -19.96 10.11
N SER A 157 4.54 -20.21 9.62
CA SER A 157 4.10 -19.85 8.27
C SER A 157 2.74 -19.19 8.34
N ALA A 158 2.55 -18.11 7.57
CA ALA A 158 1.24 -17.57 7.28
C ALA A 158 0.75 -18.16 5.94
N ASP A 159 -0.16 -19.13 6.03
CA ASP A 159 -0.71 -19.84 4.89
C ASP A 159 -1.86 -19.07 4.24
N THR A 160 -1.49 -17.94 3.64
CA THR A 160 -2.37 -17.15 2.78
C THR A 160 -2.37 -17.68 1.35
N ASN A 161 -3.45 -17.42 0.62
CA ASN A 161 -3.50 -17.48 -0.84
C ASN A 161 -4.56 -16.47 -1.29
N ASN A 162 -4.34 -15.21 -0.94
CA ASN A 162 -5.37 -14.17 -0.96
C ASN A 162 -4.84 -12.88 -1.60
N PRO A 163 -5.71 -12.02 -2.14
CA PRO A 163 -5.29 -10.76 -2.73
C PRO A 163 -4.48 -9.88 -1.77
N ILE A 164 -3.63 -9.05 -2.36
CA ILE A 164 -2.94 -7.98 -1.64
C ILE A 164 -3.83 -6.76 -1.68
N TYR A 165 -4.27 -6.28 -0.51
CA TYR A 165 -5.00 -5.03 -0.38
C TYR A 165 -4.05 -3.94 0.09
N VAL A 166 -4.06 -2.79 -0.59
CA VAL A 166 -3.17 -1.66 -0.31
C VAL A 166 -4.01 -0.40 -0.12
N GLY A 167 -3.67 0.39 0.90
CA GLY A 167 -4.36 1.63 1.22
C GLY A 167 -5.74 1.47 1.88
N GLY A 168 -6.23 0.26 2.09
CA GLY A 168 -7.56 -0.05 2.61
C GLY A 168 -8.03 -1.43 2.14
N TYR A 169 -9.28 -1.80 2.40
CA TYR A 169 -9.86 -3.06 1.94
C TYR A 169 -11.41 -2.98 1.88
N PRO A 170 -12.08 -3.82 1.08
CA PRO A 170 -13.54 -3.91 1.06
C PRO A 170 -14.13 -4.23 2.44
N GLY A 171 -15.28 -3.64 2.77
CA GLY A 171 -15.90 -3.84 4.09
C GLY A 171 -16.36 -5.26 4.39
N ASP A 172 -16.59 -6.08 3.36
CA ASP A 172 -16.94 -7.50 3.42
C ASP A 172 -15.73 -8.44 3.46
N VAL A 173 -14.51 -7.90 3.30
CA VAL A 173 -13.26 -8.68 3.37
C VAL A 173 -12.69 -8.65 4.78
N LYS A 174 -12.42 -9.83 5.33
CA LYS A 174 -11.81 -9.99 6.65
C LYS A 174 -10.30 -9.76 6.57
N GLN A 175 -9.77 -8.92 7.47
CA GLN A 175 -8.34 -8.69 7.64
C GLN A 175 -7.93 -8.98 9.09
N ASN A 176 -7.40 -10.19 9.35
CA ASN A 176 -7.11 -10.65 10.72
C ASN A 176 -5.92 -9.91 11.39
N CYS A 177 -5.06 -9.29 10.59
CA CYS A 177 -3.85 -8.59 11.03
C CYS A 177 -3.91 -7.07 10.80
N LEU A 178 -5.12 -6.50 10.70
CA LEU A 178 -5.33 -5.05 10.72
C LEU A 178 -6.28 -4.71 11.86
N THR A 179 -5.95 -3.68 12.64
CA THR A 179 -6.80 -3.14 13.70
C THR A 179 -7.65 -1.98 13.20
N SER A 180 -7.19 -1.29 12.15
CA SER A 180 -7.88 -0.18 11.54
C SER A 180 -8.72 -0.61 10.33
N LYS A 181 -9.82 0.13 10.12
CA LYS A 181 -10.59 0.13 8.87
C LYS A 181 -10.40 1.43 8.08
N THR A 182 -9.61 2.37 8.61
CA THR A 182 -9.39 3.68 7.99
C THR A 182 -8.53 3.51 6.75
N SER A 183 -9.07 3.86 5.59
CA SER A 183 -8.31 3.92 4.35
C SER A 183 -7.19 4.97 4.45
N PHE A 184 -6.06 4.66 3.86
CA PHE A 184 -4.90 5.52 3.80
C PHE A 184 -5.19 6.74 2.91
N HIS A 185 -4.83 7.91 3.42
CA HIS A 185 -4.81 9.16 2.67
C HIS A 185 -3.36 9.59 2.53
N GLY A 186 -2.86 9.70 1.29
CA GLY A 186 -1.46 10.04 1.03
C GLY A 186 -0.95 9.38 -0.23
N CYS A 187 0.37 9.24 -0.34
CA CYS A 187 0.99 8.61 -1.50
C CYS A 187 1.85 7.41 -1.10
N LEU A 188 1.82 6.39 -1.95
CA LEU A 188 2.69 5.21 -1.88
C LEU A 188 3.51 5.07 -3.16
N ARG A 189 4.72 4.55 -3.05
CA ARG A 189 5.54 4.18 -4.21
C ARG A 189 6.48 3.01 -3.88
N ASN A 190 7.06 2.42 -4.92
CA ASN A 190 8.10 1.39 -4.81
C ASN A 190 7.68 0.18 -3.96
N LEU A 191 6.43 -0.28 -4.10
CA LEU A 191 5.95 -1.48 -3.41
C LEU A 191 6.61 -2.73 -4.00
N VAL A 192 7.50 -3.34 -3.23
CA VAL A 192 8.19 -4.58 -3.58
C VAL A 192 7.89 -5.63 -2.54
N LEU A 193 7.46 -6.82 -2.96
CA LEU A 193 7.44 -8.00 -2.10
C LEU A 193 8.49 -8.99 -2.58
N THR A 194 9.32 -9.46 -1.67
CA THR A 194 10.39 -10.43 -1.93
C THR A 194 10.17 -11.69 -1.11
N ARG A 195 10.21 -12.84 -1.77
CA ARG A 195 10.14 -14.17 -1.15
C ARG A 195 11.24 -15.05 -1.72
N GLY A 196 12.21 -15.42 -0.88
CA GLY A 196 13.41 -16.12 -1.35
C GLY A 196 14.16 -15.27 -2.37
N GLN A 197 14.40 -15.79 -3.58
CA GLN A 197 15.05 -15.05 -4.66
C GLN A 197 14.09 -14.31 -5.60
N GLN A 198 12.77 -14.41 -5.36
CA GLN A 198 11.76 -13.76 -6.19
C GLN A 198 11.40 -12.41 -5.58
N ALA A 199 11.79 -11.32 -6.23
CA ALA A 199 11.34 -9.97 -5.92
C ALA A 199 10.34 -9.52 -6.99
N GLU A 200 9.17 -9.06 -6.57
CA GLU A 200 8.13 -8.54 -7.45
C GLU A 200 7.83 -7.09 -7.09
N LEU A 201 7.98 -6.20 -8.08
CA LEU A 201 7.57 -4.80 -8.00
C LEU A 201 6.10 -4.69 -8.46
N PHE A 202 5.26 -4.14 -7.60
CA PHE A 202 3.83 -4.00 -7.88
C PHE A 202 3.51 -2.62 -8.46
N ASP A 203 2.98 -2.63 -9.68
CA ASP A 203 2.38 -1.46 -10.30
C ASP A 203 0.89 -1.40 -9.95
N PHE A 204 0.48 -0.36 -9.20
CA PHE A 204 -0.90 -0.16 -8.77
C PHE A 204 -1.89 0.03 -9.92
N SER A 205 -1.44 0.44 -11.11
CA SER A 205 -2.30 0.54 -12.31
C SER A 205 -2.77 -0.84 -12.81
N ARG A 206 -2.13 -1.93 -12.36
CA ARG A 206 -2.51 -3.32 -12.66
C ARG A 206 -3.44 -3.93 -11.62
N ALA A 207 -3.92 -3.15 -10.64
CA ALA A 207 -4.92 -3.60 -9.68
C ALA A 207 -6.19 -4.06 -10.39
N PHE A 208 -6.79 -5.14 -9.88
CA PHE A 208 -8.00 -5.72 -10.46
C PHE A 208 -9.28 -5.10 -9.88
N ASP A 209 -9.18 -4.38 -8.77
CA ASP A 209 -10.17 -3.48 -8.20
C ASP A 209 -9.42 -2.27 -7.62
N LEU A 210 -9.85 -1.07 -7.99
CA LEU A 210 -9.17 0.19 -7.70
C LEU A 210 -10.21 1.26 -7.37
N ARG A 211 -10.20 1.79 -6.15
CA ARG A 211 -11.20 2.76 -5.66
C ARG A 211 -10.53 3.89 -4.90
N GLY A 212 -10.73 5.14 -5.31
CA GLY A 212 -10.10 6.30 -4.64
C GLY A 212 -8.57 6.29 -4.74
N VAL A 213 -8.02 5.68 -5.79
CA VAL A 213 -6.59 5.54 -6.03
C VAL A 213 -6.25 6.05 -7.42
N PHE A 214 -5.16 6.81 -7.51
CA PHE A 214 -4.71 7.49 -8.71
C PHE A 214 -3.26 7.05 -9.00
N PRO A 215 -3.07 5.94 -9.74
CA PRO A 215 -1.76 5.40 -10.08
C PRO A 215 -0.90 6.42 -10.82
N HIS A 216 0.41 6.39 -10.57
CA HIS A 216 1.41 7.22 -11.25
C HIS A 216 1.23 8.74 -11.11
N SER A 217 0.34 9.19 -10.21
CA SER A 217 0.14 10.60 -9.89
C SER A 217 0.02 10.78 -8.39
N CYS A 218 1.00 11.46 -7.80
CA CYS A 218 0.93 11.96 -6.42
C CYS A 218 0.95 13.49 -6.41
N PRO A 219 0.02 14.17 -5.72
CA PRO A 219 0.07 15.62 -5.54
C PRO A 219 1.41 16.07 -4.95
N GLY A 220 2.02 17.10 -5.54
CA GLY A 220 3.18 17.78 -4.96
C GLY A 220 2.84 18.41 -3.60
N ALA A 221 3.84 18.71 -2.79
CA ALA A 221 3.63 19.58 -1.63
C ALA A 221 3.06 20.94 -2.10
N GLN A 222 1.99 21.41 -1.47
CA GLN A 222 1.61 22.82 -1.60
C GLN A 222 2.77 23.64 -1.04
N GLN A 223 3.37 24.49 -1.88
CA GLN A 223 4.35 25.49 -1.46
C GLN A 223 3.67 26.59 -0.67
#